data_AF-A0A0H3XIF1-F1
#
_entry.id   AF-A0A0H3XIF1-F1
#
_cell.length_a   1.000
_cell.length_b   1.000
_cell.length_c   1.000
_cell.angle_alpha   90.00
_cell.angle_beta   90.00
_cell.angle_gamma   90.00
#
_symmetry.space_group_name_H-M   'P 1'
#
loop_
_entity.id
_entity.type
_entity.pdbx_description
1 polymer ?
#
loop_
_entity_poly.entity_id
_entity_poly.type
_entity_poly.pdbx_seq_one_letter_code
_entity_poly.pdbx_strand_id
1 'polypeptide(L)'
;MIKPPEIDEIEKTVSKIYDNIVTKKHEKFLAWQWINLVFICLISISLFIAVFSYIQCFDSHFKTNQSLFLPLAIVFSGLFVGLLIGLMIMRRGQNRLKEKIKDNFDRRMIINIYDQVYQEQDNNLKLNDLSYQWSITPLNLHPHDNFLINDLILDGVYQQCHFNIGSISEATNTVVDNLEPSLAPQPYSINYYRYLYLTIKSEQFQNQTLEITRKIKPQKNNLTFDNFFIYDHQNPYITEEFKEKVIANMIKTKLIPNLKIENNILSINLATISTNGWNDNYDSFINLEFSLNKRMMIERIIATIQKDYVTLQKALVWFNLINEKTGG
;
A
#
# COMPACT_ATOMS: atom_id res chain seq x y z
N MET A 1 18.02 -5.14 -3.95
CA MET A 1 17.67 -6.25 -4.87
C MET A 1 17.73 -7.52 -4.04
N ILE A 2 16.61 -8.22 -3.85
CA ILE A 2 16.52 -9.44 -3.02
C ILE A 2 17.34 -10.54 -3.67
N LYS A 3 18.15 -11.28 -2.88
CA LYS A 3 19.09 -12.28 -3.39
C LYS A 3 18.39 -13.61 -3.70
N PRO A 4 18.96 -14.46 -4.59
CA PRO A 4 18.41 -15.76 -4.93
C PRO A 4 18.04 -16.69 -3.76
N PRO A 5 18.87 -16.88 -2.71
CA PRO A 5 18.51 -17.77 -1.59
C PRO A 5 17.29 -17.29 -0.78
N GLU A 6 17.04 -15.97 -0.73
CA GLU A 6 15.85 -15.40 -0.07
C GLU A 6 14.58 -15.68 -0.88
N ILE A 7 14.69 -15.66 -2.21
CA ILE A 7 13.58 -16.04 -3.11
C ILE A 7 13.20 -17.51 -2.86
N ASP A 8 14.16 -18.42 -2.71
CA ASP A 8 13.90 -19.83 -2.44
C ASP A 8 13.16 -20.06 -1.11
N GLU A 9 13.45 -19.28 -0.07
CA GLU A 9 12.75 -19.36 1.21
C GLU A 9 11.35 -18.74 1.17
N ILE A 10 11.18 -17.63 0.43
CA ILE A 10 9.86 -17.06 0.11
C ILE A 10 9.04 -18.09 -0.66
N GLU A 11 9.62 -18.72 -1.68
CA GLU A 11 8.96 -19.75 -2.48
C GLU A 11 8.56 -20.94 -1.62
N LYS A 12 9.43 -21.44 -0.74
CA LYS A 12 9.11 -22.55 0.19
C LYS A 12 7.99 -22.18 1.15
N THR A 13 8.00 -20.97 1.69
CA THR A 13 6.98 -20.50 2.65
C THR A 13 5.63 -20.33 1.95
N VAL A 14 5.60 -19.68 0.79
CA VAL A 14 4.39 -19.55 -0.04
C VAL A 14 3.90 -20.91 -0.52
N SER A 15 4.81 -21.83 -0.86
CA SER A 15 4.46 -23.21 -1.22
C SER A 15 3.72 -23.90 -0.09
N LYS A 16 4.21 -23.86 1.15
CA LYS A 16 3.54 -24.46 2.31
C LYS A 16 2.14 -23.90 2.55
N ILE A 17 1.95 -22.58 2.38
CA ILE A 17 0.65 -21.92 2.53
C ILE A 17 -0.34 -22.41 1.46
N TYR A 18 0.12 -22.46 0.21
CA TYR A 18 -0.69 -22.97 -0.89
C TYR A 18 -0.98 -24.46 -0.70
N ASP A 19 0.00 -25.28 -0.35
CA ASP A 19 -0.17 -26.73 -0.21
C ASP A 19 -1.13 -27.07 0.95
N ASN A 20 -1.07 -26.35 2.08
CA ASN A 20 -2.01 -26.54 3.19
C ASN A 20 -3.45 -26.11 2.88
N ILE A 21 -3.66 -25.07 2.06
CA ILE A 21 -4.99 -24.63 1.63
C ILE A 21 -5.52 -25.47 0.46
N VAL A 22 -4.62 -26.12 -0.31
CA VAL A 22 -4.88 -26.66 -1.66
C VAL A 22 -4.65 -28.17 -1.78
N THR A 23 -4.49 -28.93 -0.69
CA THR A 23 -4.29 -30.40 -0.68
C THR A 23 -5.35 -31.24 -1.43
N LYS A 24 -6.41 -30.65 -2.02
CA LYS A 24 -7.32 -31.35 -2.95
C LYS A 24 -7.60 -30.66 -4.31
N LYS A 25 -6.96 -29.55 -4.69
CA LYS A 25 -7.44 -28.73 -5.83
C LYS A 25 -6.39 -28.04 -6.73
N HIS A 26 -5.10 -28.34 -6.63
CA HIS A 26 -4.06 -27.64 -7.42
C HIS A 26 -4.31 -27.70 -8.93
N GLU A 27 -4.73 -28.85 -9.45
CA GLU A 27 -5.11 -29.04 -10.86
C GLU A 27 -6.34 -28.23 -11.27
N LYS A 28 -7.29 -28.04 -10.35
CA LYS A 28 -8.47 -27.19 -10.62
C LYS A 28 -8.03 -25.75 -10.81
N PHE A 29 -7.02 -25.29 -10.07
CA PHE A 29 -6.55 -23.91 -10.09
C PHE A 29 -5.93 -23.47 -11.43
N LEU A 30 -4.99 -24.25 -11.96
CA LEU A 30 -4.44 -24.02 -13.31
C LEU A 30 -5.54 -24.07 -14.37
N ALA A 31 -6.51 -24.99 -14.24
CA ALA A 31 -7.66 -25.05 -15.13
C ALA A 31 -8.48 -23.75 -15.09
N TRP A 32 -8.66 -23.08 -13.94
CA TRP A 32 -9.43 -21.82 -13.84
C TRP A 32 -8.83 -20.65 -14.63
N GLN A 33 -7.50 -20.55 -14.76
CA GLN A 33 -6.88 -19.47 -15.55
C GLN A 33 -7.08 -19.69 -17.05
N TRP A 34 -6.90 -20.92 -17.52
CA TRP A 34 -7.20 -21.30 -18.90
C TRP A 34 -8.69 -21.16 -19.22
N ILE A 35 -9.56 -21.49 -18.26
CA ILE A 35 -11.00 -21.30 -18.40
C ILE A 35 -11.35 -19.82 -18.60
N ASN A 36 -10.77 -18.89 -17.83
CA ASN A 36 -11.02 -17.45 -18.04
C ASN A 36 -10.60 -16.99 -19.44
N LEU A 37 -9.43 -17.41 -19.93
CA LEU A 37 -8.95 -17.08 -21.27
C LEU A 37 -9.87 -17.65 -22.35
N VAL A 38 -10.27 -18.92 -22.21
CA VAL A 38 -11.21 -19.59 -23.13
C VAL A 38 -12.55 -18.87 -23.14
N PHE A 39 -13.10 -18.48 -21.98
CA PHE A 39 -14.34 -17.71 -21.91
C PHE A 39 -14.19 -16.36 -22.61
N ILE A 40 -13.10 -15.62 -22.39
CA ILE A 40 -12.88 -14.33 -23.06
C ILE A 40 -12.78 -14.53 -24.59
N CYS A 41 -12.02 -15.53 -25.06
CA CYS A 41 -11.92 -15.83 -26.49
C CYS A 41 -13.29 -16.21 -27.09
N LEU A 42 -14.06 -17.07 -26.42
CA LEU A 42 -15.39 -17.47 -26.88
C LEU A 42 -16.38 -16.31 -26.87
N ILE A 43 -16.31 -15.41 -25.88
CA ILE A 43 -17.10 -14.17 -25.81
C ILE A 43 -16.78 -13.29 -27.02
N SER A 44 -15.50 -13.05 -27.29
CA SER A 44 -15.05 -12.23 -28.42
C SER A 44 -15.47 -12.81 -29.77
N ILE A 45 -15.31 -14.12 -29.95
CA ILE A 45 -15.74 -14.84 -31.17
C ILE A 45 -17.26 -14.77 -31.31
N SER A 46 -18.01 -15.03 -30.24
CA SER A 46 -19.47 -15.01 -30.28
C SER A 46 -20.01 -13.62 -30.59
N LEU A 47 -19.43 -12.58 -29.99
CA LEU A 47 -19.78 -11.19 -30.27
C LEU A 47 -19.48 -10.82 -31.72
N PHE A 48 -18.29 -11.17 -32.22
CA PHE A 48 -17.90 -10.90 -33.59
C PHE A 48 -18.86 -11.55 -34.59
N ILE A 49 -19.17 -12.85 -34.41
CA ILE A 49 -20.08 -13.57 -35.30
C ILE A 49 -21.51 -13.00 -35.21
N ALA A 50 -21.98 -12.63 -34.01
CA ALA A 50 -23.28 -12.01 -33.84
C ALA A 50 -23.38 -10.67 -34.59
N VAL A 51 -22.40 -9.77 -34.39
CA VAL A 51 -22.35 -8.46 -35.06
C VAL A 51 -22.24 -8.63 -36.58
N PHE A 52 -21.33 -9.47 -37.05
CA PHE A 52 -21.17 -9.75 -38.48
C PHE A 52 -22.46 -10.29 -39.10
N SER A 53 -23.13 -11.23 -38.43
CA SER A 53 -24.39 -11.80 -38.89
C SER A 53 -25.52 -10.78 -38.92
N TYR A 54 -25.61 -9.87 -37.93
CA TYR A 54 -26.57 -8.77 -37.97
C TYR A 54 -26.29 -7.80 -39.12
N ILE A 55 -25.03 -7.43 -39.37
CA ILE A 55 -24.66 -6.57 -40.50
C ILE A 55 -25.09 -7.21 -41.83
N GLN A 56 -24.75 -8.48 -42.06
CA GLN A 56 -25.10 -9.21 -43.28
C GLN A 56 -26.62 -9.43 -43.44
N CYS A 57 -27.34 -9.61 -42.33
CA CYS A 57 -28.81 -9.76 -42.32
C CYS A 57 -29.54 -8.49 -42.75
N PHE A 58 -29.00 -7.31 -42.41
CA PHE A 58 -29.65 -6.01 -42.67
C PHE A 58 -28.98 -5.20 -43.79
N ASP A 59 -27.92 -5.73 -44.41
CA ASP A 59 -27.34 -5.15 -45.61
C ASP A 59 -28.27 -5.37 -46.82
N SER A 60 -28.61 -4.27 -47.48
CA SER A 60 -29.44 -4.24 -48.68
C SER A 60 -28.88 -5.07 -49.85
N HIS A 61 -27.58 -5.34 -49.87
CA HIS A 61 -26.91 -6.16 -50.89
C HIS A 61 -27.07 -7.68 -50.68
N PHE A 62 -27.49 -8.12 -49.49
CA PHE A 62 -27.55 -9.54 -49.11
C PHE A 62 -28.96 -10.03 -48.75
N LYS A 63 -30.02 -9.36 -49.24
CA LYS A 63 -31.44 -9.63 -48.94
C LYS A 63 -31.86 -11.11 -49.05
N THR A 64 -31.23 -11.91 -49.90
CA THR A 64 -31.56 -13.32 -50.12
C THR A 64 -31.08 -14.27 -49.02
N ASN A 65 -30.18 -13.83 -48.12
CA ASN A 65 -29.58 -14.68 -47.07
C ASN A 65 -30.07 -14.35 -45.66
N GLN A 66 -31.11 -13.52 -45.53
CA GLN A 66 -31.67 -13.11 -44.23
C GLN A 66 -32.15 -14.31 -43.39
N SER A 67 -32.71 -15.34 -44.05
CA SER A 67 -33.16 -16.58 -43.40
C SER A 67 -32.04 -17.41 -42.79
N LEU A 68 -30.78 -17.19 -43.21
CA LEU A 68 -29.60 -17.88 -42.69
C LEU A 68 -28.85 -17.03 -41.66
N PHE A 69 -28.67 -15.73 -41.92
CA PHE A 69 -27.92 -14.85 -41.01
C PHE A 69 -28.70 -14.41 -39.77
N LEU A 70 -30.03 -14.28 -39.82
CA LEU A 70 -30.83 -13.92 -38.66
C LEU A 70 -30.82 -14.99 -37.56
N PRO A 71 -31.03 -16.30 -37.85
CA PRO A 71 -30.89 -17.35 -36.84
C PRO A 71 -29.47 -17.43 -36.26
N LEU A 72 -28.44 -17.28 -37.10
CA LEU A 72 -27.04 -17.23 -36.65
C LEU A 72 -26.81 -16.08 -35.66
N ALA A 73 -27.28 -14.88 -35.98
CA ALA A 73 -27.14 -13.71 -35.11
C ALA A 73 -27.83 -13.93 -33.74
N ILE A 74 -29.03 -14.52 -33.72
CA ILE A 74 -29.77 -14.84 -32.50
C ILE A 74 -29.01 -15.88 -31.66
N VAL A 75 -28.56 -16.97 -32.27
CA VAL A 75 -27.82 -18.05 -31.57
C VAL A 75 -26.53 -17.51 -30.96
N PHE A 76 -25.71 -16.77 -31.72
CA PHE A 76 -24.44 -16.23 -31.22
C PHE A 76 -24.63 -15.10 -30.19
N SER A 77 -25.73 -14.34 -30.27
CA SER A 77 -26.11 -13.40 -29.21
C SER A 77 -26.47 -14.13 -27.90
N GLY A 78 -27.24 -15.22 -28.00
CA GLY A 78 -27.57 -16.08 -26.86
C GLY A 78 -26.32 -16.71 -26.24
N LEU A 79 -25.40 -17.21 -27.07
CA LEU A 79 -24.10 -17.73 -26.63
C LEU A 79 -23.27 -16.64 -25.94
N PHE A 80 -23.19 -15.45 -26.50
CA PHE A 80 -22.48 -14.30 -25.89
C PHE A 80 -23.02 -13.99 -24.48
N VAL A 81 -24.34 -13.85 -24.33
CA VAL A 81 -24.97 -13.59 -23.03
C VAL A 81 -24.72 -14.74 -22.05
N GLY A 82 -24.89 -15.99 -22.49
CA GLY A 82 -24.63 -17.17 -21.66
C GLY A 82 -23.18 -17.25 -21.18
N LEU A 83 -22.22 -16.95 -22.06
CA LEU A 83 -20.79 -16.92 -21.72
C LEU A 83 -20.46 -15.78 -20.74
N LEU A 84 -21.07 -14.60 -20.88
CA LEU A 84 -20.91 -13.51 -19.91
C LEU A 84 -21.43 -13.90 -18.52
N ILE A 85 -22.61 -14.51 -18.44
CA ILE A 85 -23.18 -15.00 -17.17
C ILE A 85 -22.25 -16.06 -16.56
N GLY A 86 -21.76 -17.01 -17.37
CA GLY A 86 -20.78 -18.00 -16.94
C GLY A 86 -19.52 -17.35 -16.37
N LEU A 87 -18.92 -16.39 -17.08
CA LEU A 87 -17.73 -15.67 -16.62
C LEU A 87 -17.97 -14.94 -15.29
N MET A 88 -19.14 -14.32 -15.10
CA MET A 88 -19.49 -13.68 -13.82
C MET A 88 -19.56 -14.67 -12.66
N ILE A 89 -20.17 -15.84 -12.87
CA ILE A 89 -20.25 -16.90 -11.84
C ILE A 89 -18.86 -17.39 -11.48
N MET A 90 -17.99 -17.60 -12.48
CA MET A 90 -16.61 -18.04 -12.26
C MET A 90 -15.81 -16.99 -11.48
N ARG A 91 -15.92 -15.71 -11.83
CA ARG A 91 -15.28 -14.61 -11.08
C ARG A 91 -15.73 -14.56 -9.63
N ARG A 92 -17.02 -14.76 -9.35
CA ARG A 92 -17.52 -14.88 -7.97
C ARG A 92 -16.88 -16.06 -7.23
N GLY A 93 -16.75 -17.21 -7.87
CA GLY A 93 -16.05 -18.38 -7.32
C GLY A 93 -14.58 -18.10 -7.02
N GLN A 94 -13.89 -17.40 -7.92
CA GLN A 94 -12.49 -16.99 -7.76
C GLN A 94 -12.31 -16.02 -6.58
N ASN A 95 -13.18 -15.01 -6.46
CA ASN A 95 -13.11 -14.05 -5.35
C ASN A 95 -13.29 -14.74 -3.99
N ARG A 96 -14.26 -15.66 -3.86
CA ARG A 96 -14.45 -16.45 -2.64
C ARG A 96 -13.23 -17.30 -2.28
N LEU A 97 -12.52 -17.82 -3.28
CA LEU A 97 -11.28 -18.57 -3.03
C LEU A 97 -10.16 -17.65 -2.58
N LYS A 98 -10.02 -16.45 -3.18
CA LYS A 98 -9.05 -15.44 -2.73
C LYS A 98 -9.31 -15.00 -1.29
N GLU A 99 -10.57 -14.78 -0.92
CA GLU A 99 -10.96 -14.46 0.46
C GLU A 99 -10.56 -15.59 1.41
N LYS A 100 -10.84 -16.85 1.06
CA LYS A 100 -10.38 -17.99 1.88
C LYS A 100 -8.86 -18.06 2.00
N ILE A 101 -8.11 -17.78 0.92
CA ILE A 101 -6.65 -17.73 1.00
C ILE A 101 -6.22 -16.62 1.96
N LYS A 102 -6.82 -15.42 1.84
CA LYS A 102 -6.56 -14.27 2.71
C LYS A 102 -6.84 -14.59 4.18
N ASP A 103 -7.97 -15.22 4.48
CA ASP A 103 -8.40 -15.51 5.86
C ASP A 103 -7.54 -16.59 6.53
N ASN A 104 -6.99 -17.52 5.74
CA ASN A 104 -6.09 -18.58 6.23
C ASN A 104 -4.60 -18.20 6.12
N PHE A 105 -4.30 -16.99 5.65
CA PHE A 105 -2.92 -16.55 5.52
C PHE A 105 -2.39 -16.08 6.88
N ASP A 106 -1.46 -16.84 7.45
CA ASP A 106 -0.75 -16.40 8.66
C ASP A 106 0.23 -15.28 8.31
N ARG A 107 -0.16 -14.05 8.63
CA ARG A 107 0.65 -12.85 8.37
C ARG A 107 1.93 -12.83 9.20
N ARG A 108 2.00 -13.56 10.32
CA ARG A 108 3.24 -13.64 11.12
C ARG A 108 4.33 -14.43 10.42
N MET A 109 3.99 -15.35 9.53
CA MET A 109 4.98 -16.08 8.74
C MET A 109 5.83 -15.17 7.86
N ILE A 110 5.27 -14.03 7.47
CA ILE A 110 5.98 -13.03 6.67
C ILE A 110 7.01 -12.27 7.49
N ILE A 111 6.85 -12.16 8.81
CA ILE A 111 7.81 -11.44 9.68
C ILE A 111 9.21 -12.02 9.54
N ASN A 112 9.33 -13.35 9.53
CA ASN A 112 10.63 -14.02 9.38
C ASN A 112 11.28 -13.67 8.04
N ILE A 113 10.47 -13.58 6.97
CA ILE A 113 10.95 -13.19 5.64
C ILE A 113 11.41 -11.74 5.64
N TYR A 114 10.64 -10.83 6.25
CA TYR A 114 11.04 -9.42 6.36
C TYR A 114 12.31 -9.27 7.21
N ASP A 115 12.39 -9.99 8.33
CA ASP A 115 13.54 -9.95 9.23
C ASP A 115 14.81 -10.42 8.53
N GLN A 116 14.75 -11.52 7.76
CA GLN A 116 15.86 -11.98 6.93
C GLN A 116 16.28 -10.94 5.90
N VAL A 117 15.32 -10.45 5.10
CA VAL A 117 15.60 -9.48 4.03
C VAL A 117 16.13 -8.16 4.58
N TYR A 118 15.63 -7.72 5.73
CA TYR A 118 16.04 -6.46 6.34
C TYR A 118 17.38 -6.59 7.05
N GLN A 119 17.63 -7.68 7.78
CA GLN A 119 18.94 -7.92 8.41
C GLN A 119 20.06 -7.99 7.37
N GLU A 120 19.84 -8.63 6.23
CA GLU A 120 20.85 -8.65 5.15
C GLU A 120 21.18 -7.26 4.60
N GLN A 121 20.25 -6.30 4.69
CA GLN A 121 20.41 -4.96 4.14
C GLN A 121 20.81 -3.92 5.21
N ASP A 122 20.39 -4.11 6.46
CA ASP A 122 20.72 -3.29 7.63
C ASP A 122 20.67 -4.13 8.93
N ASN A 123 21.84 -4.48 9.45
CA ASN A 123 21.97 -5.25 10.69
C ASN A 123 21.40 -4.55 11.94
N ASN A 124 21.12 -3.24 11.86
CA ASN A 124 20.55 -2.50 12.99
C ASN A 124 19.04 -2.56 13.03
N LEU A 125 18.40 -3.12 12.00
CA LEU A 125 16.95 -3.21 11.87
C LEU A 125 16.48 -4.65 12.10
N LYS A 126 15.57 -4.83 13.04
CA LYS A 126 14.92 -6.10 13.32
C LYS A 126 13.42 -5.92 13.48
N LEU A 127 12.62 -6.75 12.80
CA LEU A 127 11.17 -6.81 13.04
C LEU A 127 10.86 -7.88 14.09
N ASN A 128 9.97 -7.55 15.02
CA ASN A 128 9.62 -8.42 16.14
C ASN A 128 8.19 -8.97 16.03
N ASP A 129 7.22 -8.14 15.70
CA ASP A 129 5.80 -8.55 15.62
C ASP A 129 4.99 -7.69 14.65
N LEU A 130 3.78 -8.17 14.37
CA LEU A 130 2.73 -7.47 13.64
C LEU A 130 1.45 -7.50 14.46
N SER A 131 0.86 -6.33 14.67
CA SER A 131 -0.36 -6.20 15.44
C SER A 131 -1.29 -5.12 14.86
N TYR A 132 -2.52 -5.07 15.34
CA TYR A 132 -3.44 -3.96 15.07
C TYR A 132 -3.43 -2.92 16.21
N GLN A 133 -2.50 -3.04 17.15
CA GLN A 133 -2.45 -2.21 18.36
C GLN A 133 -1.06 -1.64 18.56
N TRP A 134 -0.96 -0.33 18.79
CA TRP A 134 0.32 0.31 19.09
C TRP A 134 0.88 -0.23 20.40
N SER A 135 2.08 -0.82 20.35
CA SER A 135 2.80 -1.16 21.59
C SER A 135 3.45 0.07 22.22
N ILE A 136 3.73 1.12 21.44
CA ILE A 136 4.10 2.47 21.92
C ILE A 136 3.06 3.46 21.37
N THR A 137 2.21 4.01 22.24
CA THR A 137 1.14 4.91 21.81
C THR A 137 1.71 6.23 21.26
N PRO A 138 1.30 6.67 20.06
CA PRO A 138 1.74 7.96 19.53
C PRO A 138 1.14 9.11 20.33
N LEU A 139 1.96 10.11 20.65
CA LEU A 139 1.58 11.29 21.43
C LEU A 139 0.99 12.43 20.60
N ASN A 140 0.99 12.28 19.27
CA ASN A 140 0.50 13.26 18.30
C ASN A 140 -0.81 12.83 17.63
N LEU A 141 -1.51 11.83 18.17
CA LEU A 141 -2.85 11.46 17.70
C LEU A 141 -3.86 12.54 18.12
N HIS A 142 -4.71 12.95 17.19
CA HIS A 142 -5.80 13.87 17.50
C HIS A 142 -6.82 13.19 18.45
N PRO A 143 -7.17 13.80 19.60
CA PRO A 143 -7.97 13.15 20.64
C PRO A 143 -9.46 12.94 20.28
N HIS A 144 -9.92 13.40 19.12
CA HIS A 144 -11.34 13.39 18.72
C HIS A 144 -11.66 12.55 17.49
N ASP A 145 -10.66 11.94 16.86
CA ASP A 145 -10.88 11.08 15.71
C ASP A 145 -10.95 9.63 16.18
N ASN A 146 -12.06 8.96 15.89
CA ASN A 146 -12.16 7.50 15.99
C ASN A 146 -11.22 6.88 14.95
N PHE A 147 -9.93 6.87 15.23
CA PHE A 147 -8.92 6.25 14.38
C PHE A 147 -9.13 4.74 14.41
N LEU A 148 -9.76 4.21 13.37
CA LEU A 148 -9.75 2.78 13.11
C LEU A 148 -8.39 2.43 12.48
N ILE A 149 -7.52 1.81 13.27
CA ILE A 149 -6.29 1.18 12.78
C ILE A 149 -6.72 -0.02 11.94
N ASN A 150 -6.89 0.21 10.64
CA ASN A 150 -7.31 -0.81 9.68
C ASN A 150 -6.13 -1.62 9.13
N ASP A 151 -4.91 -1.13 9.34
CA ASP A 151 -3.66 -1.72 8.85
C ASP A 151 -2.86 -2.37 9.96
N LEU A 152 -1.95 -3.27 9.59
CA LEU A 152 -0.99 -3.81 10.53
C LEU A 152 0.06 -2.76 10.89
N ILE A 153 0.40 -2.74 12.17
CA ILE A 153 1.52 -2.01 12.75
C ILE A 153 2.71 -2.96 12.80
N LEU A 154 3.83 -2.51 12.22
CA LEU A 154 5.13 -3.16 12.34
C LEU A 154 5.75 -2.78 13.69
N ASP A 155 6.03 -3.75 14.54
CA ASP A 155 6.79 -3.57 15.78
C ASP A 155 8.22 -4.10 15.58
N GLY A 156 9.21 -3.33 16.02
CA GLY A 156 10.61 -3.69 15.79
C GLY A 156 11.62 -2.98 16.68
N VAL A 157 12.88 -3.19 16.36
CA VAL A 157 14.04 -2.52 16.97
C VAL A 157 14.89 -1.95 15.84
N TYR A 158 15.28 -0.68 15.97
CA TYR A 158 16.21 -0.02 15.08
C TYR A 158 17.27 0.71 15.91
N GLN A 159 18.56 0.40 15.68
CA GLN A 159 19.68 0.95 16.49
C GLN A 159 19.45 0.82 18.00
N GLN A 160 18.99 -0.37 18.45
CA GLN A 160 18.65 -0.69 19.85
C GLN A 160 17.43 0.07 20.42
N CYS A 161 16.77 0.92 19.65
CA CYS A 161 15.55 1.60 20.05
C CYS A 161 14.31 0.83 19.60
N HIS A 162 13.34 0.65 20.50
CA HIS A 162 12.06 0.04 20.13
C HIS A 162 11.24 1.02 19.31
N PHE A 163 10.67 0.54 18.21
CA PHE A 163 9.77 1.32 17.38
C PHE A 163 8.50 0.57 17.04
N ASN A 164 7.46 1.34 16.73
CA ASN A 164 6.33 0.86 15.94
C ASN A 164 6.12 1.79 14.77
N ILE A 165 5.66 1.24 13.66
CA ILE A 165 5.27 2.03 12.51
C ILE A 165 4.02 1.43 11.86
N GLY A 166 3.10 2.29 11.50
CA GLY A 166 1.83 1.90 10.93
C GLY A 166 1.26 3.01 10.08
N SER A 167 0.40 2.64 9.14
CA SER A 167 -0.36 3.60 8.34
C SER A 167 -1.75 3.79 8.90
N ILE A 168 -2.17 5.04 9.00
CA ILE A 168 -3.52 5.40 9.43
C ILE A 168 -4.18 6.22 8.33
N SER A 169 -5.39 5.83 7.94
CA SER A 169 -6.25 6.65 7.09
C SER A 169 -6.99 7.65 7.97
N GLU A 170 -6.77 8.93 7.72
CA GLU A 170 -7.38 10.01 8.48
C GLU A 170 -8.28 10.84 7.56
N ALA A 171 -9.54 10.99 7.98
CA ALA A 171 -10.50 11.86 7.32
C ALA A 171 -10.25 13.29 7.78
N THR A 172 -9.30 13.98 7.17
CA THR A 172 -8.93 15.33 7.61
C THR A 172 -9.20 16.37 6.53
N ASN A 173 -9.79 17.48 6.95
CA ASN A 173 -9.87 18.71 6.17
C ASN A 173 -8.50 19.42 6.12
N THR A 174 -7.47 18.87 6.76
CA THR A 174 -6.09 19.37 6.71
C THR A 174 -5.43 18.89 5.42
N VAL A 175 -6.06 19.28 4.31
CA VAL A 175 -5.44 19.82 3.10
C VAL A 175 -3.90 19.69 3.13
N VAL A 176 -3.41 18.62 2.51
CA VAL A 176 -2.12 18.64 1.80
C VAL A 176 -2.28 19.44 0.49
N ASP A 177 -3.44 20.12 0.25
CA ASP A 177 -3.73 20.89 -0.97
C ASP A 177 -2.98 22.24 -1.08
N ASN A 178 -1.81 22.40 -0.45
CA ASN A 178 -0.98 23.60 -0.61
C ASN A 178 0.49 23.30 -0.96
N LEU A 179 0.76 22.16 -1.58
CA LEU A 179 1.96 21.99 -2.39
C LEU A 179 1.58 22.34 -3.82
N GLU A 180 2.40 23.21 -4.45
CA GLU A 180 2.37 23.75 -5.83
C GLU A 180 1.12 23.46 -6.72
N PRO A 181 0.55 24.43 -7.46
CA PRO A 181 -0.58 24.17 -8.37
C PRO A 181 -0.35 23.06 -9.42
N SER A 182 0.91 22.77 -9.76
CA SER A 182 1.38 21.64 -10.58
C SER A 182 1.26 20.27 -9.91
N LEU A 183 1.01 20.26 -8.61
CA LEU A 183 0.98 19.09 -7.72
C LEU A 183 -0.40 18.88 -7.09
N ALA A 184 -1.38 19.75 -7.37
CA ALA A 184 -2.73 19.65 -6.83
C ALA A 184 -3.54 18.52 -7.52
N PRO A 185 -4.05 17.52 -6.80
CA PRO A 185 -5.07 16.64 -7.36
C PRO A 185 -6.38 17.44 -7.58
N GLN A 186 -6.82 17.48 -8.83
CA GLN A 186 -8.14 17.97 -9.23
C GLN A 186 -9.27 17.16 -8.53
N PRO A 187 -10.46 17.75 -8.38
CA PRO A 187 -11.28 17.60 -7.18
C PRO A 187 -12.10 16.31 -7.20
N TYR A 188 -11.97 15.46 -6.17
CA TYR A 188 -12.97 14.43 -5.89
C TYR A 188 -13.16 14.25 -4.37
N SER A 189 -14.44 14.34 -3.98
CA SER A 189 -15.08 14.11 -2.68
C SER A 189 -14.31 13.30 -1.61
N ILE A 190 -14.13 13.93 -0.45
CA ILE A 190 -13.61 13.41 0.84
C ILE A 190 -12.16 12.89 0.73
N ASN A 191 -11.20 13.81 0.91
CA ASN A 191 -9.77 13.53 0.93
C ASN A 191 -9.39 12.71 2.18
N TYR A 192 -9.46 11.39 2.10
CA TYR A 192 -8.78 10.53 3.08
C TYR A 192 -7.29 10.54 2.76
N TYR A 193 -6.49 11.22 3.60
CA TYR A 193 -5.03 11.11 3.52
C TYR A 193 -4.59 9.89 4.34
N ARG A 194 -3.60 9.15 3.82
CA ARG A 194 -2.92 8.11 4.61
C ARG A 194 -1.64 8.70 5.17
N TYR A 195 -1.48 8.60 6.48
CA TYR A 195 -0.32 9.07 7.21
C TYR A 195 0.48 7.88 7.72
N LEU A 196 1.80 8.01 7.69
CA LEU A 196 2.70 7.07 8.36
C LEU A 196 2.98 7.58 9.77
N TYR A 197 2.61 6.79 10.76
CA TYR A 197 2.92 7.06 12.16
C TYR A 197 4.13 6.20 12.53
N LEU A 198 5.23 6.85 12.91
CA LEU A 198 6.41 6.21 13.47
C LEU A 198 6.55 6.66 14.92
N THR A 199 6.58 5.70 15.83
CA THR A 199 6.74 5.91 17.26
C THR A 199 7.97 5.19 17.73
N ILE A 200 8.83 5.87 18.49
CA ILE A 200 10.09 5.32 18.97
C ILE A 200 10.22 5.64 20.44
N LYS A 201 10.54 4.62 21.24
CA LYS A 201 10.88 4.78 22.65
C LYS A 201 12.39 4.68 22.81
N SER A 202 13.00 5.74 23.34
CA SER A 202 14.44 5.79 23.63
C SER A 202 14.71 6.60 24.89
N GLU A 203 15.59 6.10 25.74
CA GLU A 203 16.07 6.83 26.92
C GLU A 203 16.90 8.07 26.56
N GLN A 204 17.43 8.15 25.33
CA GLN A 204 18.16 9.32 24.85
C GLN A 204 17.30 10.59 24.80
N PHE A 205 15.97 10.43 24.77
CA PHE A 205 15.01 11.53 24.80
C PHE A 205 14.66 11.98 26.23
N GLN A 206 15.34 11.46 27.25
CA GLN A 206 15.12 11.86 28.63
C GLN A 206 15.40 13.36 28.81
N ASN A 207 14.41 14.07 29.35
CA ASN A 207 14.39 15.54 29.52
C ASN A 207 14.37 16.36 28.22
N GLN A 208 14.16 15.72 27.06
CA GLN A 208 13.93 16.44 25.81
C GLN A 208 12.43 16.65 25.60
N THR A 209 12.03 17.89 25.36
CA THR A 209 10.67 18.22 24.90
C THR A 209 10.81 19.04 23.64
N LEU A 210 10.20 18.57 22.56
CA LEU A 210 10.23 19.24 21.27
C LEU A 210 8.94 18.92 20.53
N GLU A 211 8.32 19.94 19.93
CA GLU A 211 7.15 19.77 19.11
C GLU A 211 7.24 20.69 17.89
N ILE A 212 7.03 20.10 16.71
CA ILE A 212 6.87 20.82 15.45
C ILE A 212 5.60 20.30 14.77
N THR A 213 4.71 21.22 14.40
CA THR A 213 3.42 20.90 13.79
C THR A 213 3.25 21.70 12.51
N ARG A 214 2.72 21.07 11.45
CA ARG A 214 2.45 21.74 10.18
C ARG A 214 1.42 22.86 10.37
N LYS A 215 1.65 24.02 9.74
CA LYS A 215 0.65 25.08 9.62
C LYS A 215 -0.47 24.64 8.68
N ILE A 216 -1.72 25.00 9.02
CA ILE A 216 -2.91 24.73 8.18
C ILE A 216 -2.81 25.48 6.83
N LYS A 217 -2.18 26.67 6.81
CA LYS A 217 -2.01 27.51 5.62
C LYS A 217 -0.56 28.02 5.52
N PRO A 218 0.36 27.26 4.92
CA PRO A 218 1.73 27.73 4.71
C PRO A 218 1.78 28.84 3.65
N GLN A 219 2.81 29.69 3.70
CA GLN A 219 3.02 30.72 2.69
C GLN A 219 3.52 30.09 1.37
N LYS A 220 2.89 30.44 0.24
CA LYS A 220 3.05 29.73 -1.04
C LYS A 220 4.41 29.88 -1.73
N ASN A 221 5.18 30.92 -1.44
CA ASN A 221 6.28 31.34 -2.33
C ASN A 221 7.68 31.28 -1.70
N ASN A 222 7.84 30.75 -0.49
CA ASN A 222 9.16 30.55 0.15
C ASN A 222 9.06 29.41 1.18
N LEU A 223 9.46 28.19 0.79
CA LEU A 223 9.56 27.07 1.72
C LEU A 223 10.74 27.31 2.67
N THR A 224 10.45 27.92 3.81
CA THR A 224 11.34 27.95 4.97
C THR A 224 10.69 27.15 6.09
N PHE A 225 11.51 26.65 7.01
CA PHE A 225 11.00 25.96 8.19
C PHE A 225 9.98 26.80 8.95
N ASP A 226 10.31 28.07 9.21
CA ASP A 226 9.47 29.00 9.96
C ASP A 226 8.15 29.34 9.26
N ASN A 227 8.12 29.32 7.93
CA ASN A 227 6.90 29.56 7.16
C ASN A 227 5.97 28.33 7.14
N PHE A 228 6.49 27.14 7.43
CA PHE A 228 5.78 25.88 7.27
C PHE A 228 5.33 25.26 8.60
N PHE A 229 6.09 25.48 9.69
CA PHE A 229 5.86 24.85 10.98
C PHE A 229 5.46 25.83 12.09
N ILE A 230 4.63 25.35 13.00
CA ILE A 230 4.36 25.90 14.33
C ILE A 230 5.28 25.16 15.30
N TYR A 231 6.00 25.89 16.14
CA TYR A 231 6.91 25.34 17.14
C TYR A 231 7.19 26.39 18.23
N ASP A 232 7.82 25.97 19.33
CA ASP A 232 8.32 26.89 20.35
C ASP A 232 9.65 27.53 19.92
N HIS A 233 9.62 28.83 19.61
CA HIS A 233 10.79 29.60 19.17
C HIS A 233 11.91 29.70 20.22
N GLN A 234 11.61 29.42 21.49
CA GLN A 234 12.61 29.40 22.57
C GLN A 234 13.19 28.01 22.81
N ASN A 235 12.73 26.99 22.09
CA ASN A 235 13.17 25.62 22.29
C ASN A 235 14.64 25.44 21.86
N PRO A 236 15.55 25.07 22.77
CA PRO A 236 16.98 24.98 22.46
C PRO A 236 17.33 23.85 21.49
N TYR A 237 16.43 22.88 21.28
CA TYR A 237 16.63 21.76 20.38
C TYR A 237 16.31 22.10 18.92
N ILE A 238 15.57 23.18 18.65
CA ILE A 238 15.20 23.67 17.30
C ILE A 238 16.22 24.71 16.83
N THR A 239 17.42 24.25 16.51
CA THR A 239 18.51 25.08 15.97
C THR A 239 18.36 25.31 14.46
N GLU A 240 19.09 26.29 13.90
CA GLU A 240 19.11 26.50 12.43
C GLU A 240 19.54 25.23 11.66
N GLU A 241 20.55 24.52 12.15
CA GLU A 241 20.95 23.22 11.57
C GLU A 241 19.81 22.20 11.58
N PHE A 242 19.03 22.13 12.67
CA PHE A 242 17.87 21.25 12.74
C PHE A 242 16.81 21.65 11.69
N LYS A 243 16.54 22.95 11.56
CA LYS A 243 15.59 23.47 10.57
C LYS A 243 16.00 23.09 9.14
N GLU A 244 17.29 23.27 8.80
CA GLU A 244 17.85 22.89 7.50
C GLU A 244 17.73 21.38 7.25
N LYS A 245 18.11 20.56 8.24
CA LYS A 245 18.00 19.10 8.15
C LYS A 245 16.55 18.64 7.97
N VAL A 246 15.59 19.26 8.65
CA VAL A 246 14.16 18.94 8.48
C VAL A 246 13.72 19.22 7.04
N ILE A 247 14.04 20.40 6.50
CA ILE A 247 13.69 20.74 5.12
C ILE A 247 14.38 19.80 4.12
N ALA A 248 15.66 19.49 4.32
CA ALA A 248 16.39 18.54 3.48
C ALA A 248 15.75 17.14 3.51
N ASN A 249 15.35 16.65 4.69
CA ASN A 249 14.64 15.38 4.83
C ASN A 249 13.26 15.41 4.17
N MET A 250 12.52 16.51 4.26
CA MET A 250 11.24 16.67 3.54
C MET A 250 11.44 16.52 2.03
N ILE A 251 12.45 17.19 1.47
CA ILE A 251 12.77 17.14 0.04
C ILE A 251 13.21 15.73 -0.37
N LYS A 252 14.10 15.11 0.40
CA LYS A 252 14.67 13.78 0.12
C LYS A 252 13.61 12.68 0.19
N THR A 253 12.81 12.67 1.24
CA THR A 253 11.85 11.59 1.52
C THR A 253 10.50 11.83 0.84
N LYS A 254 10.19 13.08 0.48
CA LYS A 254 8.86 13.55 0.06
C LYS A 254 7.80 13.32 1.15
N LEU A 255 8.22 13.32 2.41
CA LEU A 255 7.37 13.17 3.59
C LEU A 255 7.42 14.45 4.43
N ILE A 256 6.27 14.87 4.96
CA ILE A 256 6.15 16.08 5.77
C ILE A 256 5.81 15.69 7.22
N PRO A 257 6.66 16.01 8.20
CA PRO A 257 6.47 15.58 9.58
C PRO A 257 5.52 16.51 10.37
N ASN A 258 4.69 15.94 11.21
CA ASN A 258 4.44 16.46 12.56
C ASN A 258 5.32 15.62 13.50
N LEU A 259 6.08 16.25 14.38
CA LEU A 259 7.00 15.54 15.27
C LEU A 259 6.83 16.05 16.69
N LYS A 260 6.76 15.12 17.63
CA LYS A 260 6.67 15.40 19.06
C LYS A 260 7.59 14.46 19.84
N ILE A 261 8.40 15.02 20.72
CA ILE A 261 9.21 14.28 21.70
C ILE A 261 8.69 14.67 23.08
N GLU A 262 8.21 13.69 23.82
CA GLU A 262 7.75 13.85 25.20
C GLU A 262 7.80 12.48 25.90
N ASN A 263 8.12 12.45 27.20
CA ASN A 263 8.13 11.22 28.01
C ASN A 263 8.94 10.05 27.39
N ASN A 264 10.13 10.33 26.86
CA ASN A 264 11.03 9.36 26.19
C ASN A 264 10.47 8.75 24.90
N ILE A 265 9.40 9.33 24.34
CA ILE A 265 8.75 8.86 23.13
C ILE A 265 8.87 9.94 22.06
N LEU A 266 9.48 9.57 20.93
CA LEU A 266 9.42 10.31 19.68
C LEU A 266 8.21 9.79 18.89
N SER A 267 7.25 10.67 18.63
CA SER A 267 6.08 10.41 17.79
C SER A 267 6.16 11.26 16.53
N ILE A 268 6.21 10.61 15.38
CA ILE A 268 6.30 11.25 14.07
C ILE A 268 5.08 10.84 13.25
N ASN A 269 4.31 11.81 12.79
CA ASN A 269 3.26 11.62 11.78
C ASN A 269 3.78 12.21 10.47
N LEU A 270 3.96 11.37 9.46
CA LEU A 270 4.49 11.74 8.15
C LEU A 270 3.36 11.76 7.11
N ALA A 271 3.05 12.94 6.58
CA ALA A 271 2.22 13.05 5.37
C ALA A 271 3.03 12.80 4.12
N THR A 272 2.38 12.23 3.11
CA THR A 272 2.92 12.13 1.76
C THR A 272 2.67 13.39 0.95
N ILE A 273 3.66 13.78 0.15
CA ILE A 273 3.50 14.74 -0.95
C ILE A 273 3.07 13.92 -2.20
N SER A 274 1.80 13.51 -2.29
CA SER A 274 1.34 12.73 -3.45
C SER A 274 0.98 13.63 -4.62
N THR A 275 1.66 13.40 -5.75
CA THR A 275 1.32 13.96 -7.07
C THR A 275 0.95 12.81 -8.00
N ASN A 276 -0.35 12.74 -8.34
CA ASN A 276 -1.00 11.83 -9.30
C ASN A 276 -1.30 10.40 -8.85
N GLY A 277 -2.59 10.06 -8.91
CA GLY A 277 -3.07 8.71 -9.28
C GLY A 277 -3.59 7.83 -8.13
N TRP A 278 -4.84 7.37 -8.28
CA TRP A 278 -5.52 6.38 -7.42
C TRP A 278 -4.81 5.02 -7.25
N ASN A 279 -3.73 4.75 -7.99
CA ASN A 279 -3.00 3.47 -7.92
C ASN A 279 -1.98 3.40 -6.78
N ASP A 280 -1.81 4.52 -6.08
CA ASP A 280 -0.74 4.73 -5.12
C ASP A 280 -1.27 4.61 -3.70
N ASN A 281 -1.60 3.38 -3.31
CA ASN A 281 -1.71 2.96 -1.91
C ASN A 281 -0.32 2.98 -1.23
N TYR A 282 0.45 4.07 -1.35
CA TYR A 282 1.91 4.10 -1.19
C TYR A 282 2.44 3.61 0.15
N ASP A 283 1.65 3.65 1.23
CA ASP A 283 2.24 3.54 2.57
C ASP A 283 1.58 2.54 3.51
N SER A 284 0.68 1.69 2.99
CA SER A 284 0.21 0.54 3.78
C SER A 284 1.27 -0.55 3.80
N PHE A 285 1.77 -0.85 5.00
CA PHE A 285 2.65 -1.98 5.26
C PHE A 285 1.87 -3.29 5.14
N ILE A 286 2.49 -4.29 4.51
CA ILE A 286 1.95 -5.66 4.39
C ILE A 286 0.58 -5.67 3.67
N ASN A 287 0.43 -4.79 2.68
CA ASN A 287 -0.73 -4.78 1.79
C ASN A 287 -0.56 -5.80 0.67
N LEU A 288 -0.77 -7.07 1.01
CA LEU A 288 -0.60 -8.18 0.07
C LEU A 288 -1.85 -8.35 -0.80
N GLU A 289 -1.66 -8.25 -2.11
CA GLU A 289 -2.72 -8.57 -3.06
C GLU A 289 -2.79 -10.09 -3.28
N PHE A 290 -3.75 -10.76 -2.64
CA PHE A 290 -3.92 -12.21 -2.76
C PHE A 290 -4.22 -12.63 -4.20
N SER A 291 -3.23 -13.31 -4.79
CA SER A 291 -3.42 -13.99 -6.06
C SER A 291 -3.90 -15.41 -5.82
N LEU A 292 -4.49 -15.94 -6.87
CA LEU A 292 -4.91 -17.30 -6.96
C LEU A 292 -3.79 -18.13 -7.62
N ASN A 293 -2.95 -17.48 -8.44
CA ASN A 293 -1.74 -18.03 -9.05
C ASN A 293 -0.54 -17.89 -8.10
N LYS A 294 0.09 -19.02 -7.78
CA LYS A 294 1.22 -19.12 -6.85
C LYS A 294 2.42 -18.27 -7.27
N ARG A 295 2.82 -18.32 -8.54
CA ARG A 295 3.94 -17.50 -9.06
C ARG A 295 3.65 -16.02 -8.89
N MET A 296 2.46 -15.56 -9.29
CA MET A 296 2.05 -14.18 -9.08
C MET A 296 1.99 -13.81 -7.59
N MET A 297 1.63 -14.74 -6.70
CA MET A 297 1.63 -14.48 -5.26
C MET A 297 3.05 -14.26 -4.73
N ILE A 298 4.01 -15.08 -5.15
CA ILE A 298 5.43 -14.92 -4.79
C ILE A 298 5.95 -13.57 -5.27
N GLU A 299 5.73 -13.24 -6.55
CA GLU A 299 6.14 -11.95 -7.15
C GLU A 299 5.52 -10.76 -6.38
N ARG A 300 4.26 -10.87 -5.97
CA ARG A 300 3.57 -9.84 -5.18
C ARG A 300 4.12 -9.71 -3.75
N ILE A 301 4.40 -10.81 -3.06
CA ILE A 301 5.01 -10.78 -1.73
C ILE A 301 6.38 -10.09 -1.79
N ILE A 302 7.21 -10.47 -2.77
CA ILE A 302 8.51 -9.84 -3.02
C ILE A 302 8.37 -8.34 -3.26
N ALA A 303 7.43 -7.94 -4.13
CA ALA A 303 7.19 -6.52 -4.43
C ALA A 303 6.71 -5.76 -3.18
N THR A 304 5.84 -6.35 -2.37
CA THR A 304 5.38 -5.76 -1.10
C THR A 304 6.54 -5.61 -0.10
N ILE A 305 7.38 -6.62 0.09
CA ILE A 305 8.57 -6.54 0.97
C ILE A 305 9.49 -5.40 0.53
N GLN A 306 9.79 -5.31 -0.77
CA GLN A 306 10.67 -4.27 -1.30
C GLN A 306 10.09 -2.87 -1.10
N LYS A 307 8.78 -2.71 -1.35
CA LYS A 307 8.08 -1.45 -1.13
C LYS A 307 8.11 -1.07 0.35
N ASP A 308 7.74 -2.00 1.22
CA ASP A 308 7.71 -1.78 2.67
C ASP A 308 9.09 -1.42 3.21
N TYR A 309 10.15 -2.05 2.70
CA TYR A 309 11.51 -1.71 3.08
C TYR A 309 11.84 -0.24 2.77
N VAL A 310 11.53 0.19 1.55
CA VAL A 310 11.76 1.58 1.12
C VAL A 310 10.94 2.55 1.97
N THR A 311 9.68 2.22 2.27
CA THR A 311 8.83 3.04 3.13
C THR A 311 9.39 3.14 4.55
N LEU A 312 9.86 2.02 5.11
CA LEU A 312 10.48 1.98 6.43
C LEU A 312 11.79 2.78 6.48
N GLN A 313 12.65 2.64 5.48
CA GLN A 313 13.89 3.44 5.38
C GLN A 313 13.58 4.94 5.34
N LYS A 314 12.60 5.36 4.54
CA LYS A 314 12.18 6.77 4.48
C LYS A 314 11.69 7.28 5.84
N ALA A 315 10.97 6.46 6.59
CA ALA A 315 10.50 6.82 7.92
C ALA A 315 11.65 6.89 8.94
N LEU A 316 12.55 5.91 8.95
CA LEU A 316 13.68 5.84 9.90
C LEU A 316 14.73 6.94 9.68
N VAL A 317 14.83 7.53 8.48
CA VAL A 317 15.66 8.73 8.24
C VAL A 317 15.27 9.90 9.17
N TRP A 318 13.99 9.99 9.57
CA TRP A 318 13.53 11.01 10.52
C TRP A 318 14.04 10.75 11.93
N PHE A 319 14.11 9.48 12.33
CA PHE A 319 14.72 9.11 13.61
C PHE A 319 16.22 9.42 13.62
N ASN A 320 16.95 9.08 12.55
CA ASN A 320 18.38 9.40 12.43
C ASN A 320 18.63 10.91 12.57
N LEU A 321 17.80 11.76 11.95
CA LEU A 321 17.90 13.21 12.10
C LEU A 321 17.80 13.67 13.56
N ILE A 322 16.94 13.03 14.35
CA ILE A 322 16.75 13.37 15.76
C ILE A 322 17.90 12.81 16.61
N ASN A 323 18.35 11.58 16.31
CA ASN A 323 19.38 10.89 17.07
C ASN A 323 20.81 11.39 16.77
N GLU A 324 21.07 11.96 15.59
CA GLU A 324 22.39 12.55 15.25
C GLU A 324 22.78 13.73 16.15
N LYS A 325 21.84 14.34 16.89
CA LYS A 325 22.14 15.35 17.92
C LYS A 325 22.54 14.78 19.28
N THR A 326 22.31 13.48 19.51
CA THR A 326 22.60 12.81 20.79
C THR A 326 23.92 12.03 20.79
N GLY A 327 24.60 11.93 19.64
CA GLY A 327 25.97 11.41 19.53
C GLY A 327 26.99 12.55 19.53
N GLY A 328 27.33 13.04 20.72
CA GLY A 328 28.54 13.86 20.96
C GLY A 328 29.77 13.00 21.19
#